data_AF-A0AB37U809-F1
#
_entry.id   AF-A0AB37U809-F1
#
_cell.length_a   1.000
_cell.length_b   1.000
_cell.length_c   1.000
_cell.angle_alpha   90.00
_cell.angle_beta   90.00
_cell.angle_gamma   90.00
#
_symmetry.space_group_name_H-M   'P 1'
#
loop_
_entity.id
_entity.type
_entity.pdbx_description
1 polymer ?
#
loop_
_entity_poly.entity_id
_entity_poly.type
_entity_poly.pdbx_seq_one_letter_code
_entity_poly.pdbx_strand_id
1 'polypeptide(L)'
;MENRQDRLIELIESMLSSGWNQTSLSRAIGVSQPTIGRWLAGKNLPEPNSNNFKGLARTTGGTAESLLLYLDSEISLDEYLSSDTKYSRTPEQIKADILRLDPTEIAAVIAFSAEVLAKKFQYPSTETVSQNLHSTDNKVPA
;
A
#
# COMPACT_ATOMS: atom_id res chain seq x y z
N MET A 1 26.57 17.86 1.03
CA MET A 1 26.07 16.47 1.07
C MET A 1 24.82 16.50 1.92
N GLU A 2 23.67 16.27 1.29
CA GLU A 2 22.40 16.15 2.00
C GLU A 2 22.39 14.81 2.75
N ASN A 3 21.80 14.77 3.94
CA ASN A 3 21.79 13.56 4.75
C ASN A 3 20.75 12.57 4.18
N ARG A 4 21.11 11.28 4.03
CA ARG A 4 20.17 10.20 3.67
C ARG A 4 18.89 10.24 4.50
N GLN A 5 19.01 10.64 5.76
CA GLN A 5 17.88 10.79 6.66
C GLN A 5 16.90 11.89 6.22
N ASP A 6 17.41 13.04 5.78
CA ASP A 6 16.60 14.18 5.35
C ASP A 6 15.86 13.83 4.05
N ARG A 7 16.54 13.14 3.12
CA ARG A 7 15.94 12.59 1.89
C ARG A 7 14.83 11.57 2.20
N LEU A 8 15.04 10.70 3.18
CA LEU A 8 13.98 9.77 3.60
C LEU A 8 12.75 10.53 4.15
N ILE A 9 12.97 11.58 4.94
CA ILE A 9 11.89 12.40 5.49
C ILE A 9 11.15 13.09 4.35
N GLU A 10 11.86 13.74 3.43
CA GLU A 10 11.30 14.39 2.24
C GLU A 10 10.42 13.42 1.43
N LEU A 11 10.91 12.21 1.17
CA LEU A 11 10.14 11.18 0.47
C LEU A 11 8.85 10.84 1.22
N ILE A 12 8.92 10.58 2.54
CA ILE A 12 7.73 10.22 3.32
C ILE A 12 6.74 11.39 3.36
N GLU A 13 7.21 12.62 3.54
CA GLU A 13 6.36 13.81 3.55
C GLU A 13 5.68 14.05 2.19
N SER A 14 6.35 13.75 1.08
CA SER A 14 5.74 13.80 -0.25
C SER A 14 4.59 12.79 -0.39
N MET A 15 4.73 11.60 0.19
CA MET A 15 3.67 10.59 0.25
C MET A 15 2.49 11.09 1.09
N LEU A 16 2.76 11.66 2.27
CA LEU A 16 1.70 12.20 3.12
C LEU A 16 0.95 13.35 2.43
N SER A 17 1.68 14.22 1.72
CA SER A 17 1.11 15.34 0.98
C SER A 17 0.27 14.91 -0.22
N SER A 18 0.53 13.71 -0.77
CA SER A 18 -0.26 13.12 -1.87
C SER A 18 -1.48 12.30 -1.41
N GLY A 19 -1.81 12.36 -0.12
CA GLY A 19 -3.03 11.77 0.43
C GLY A 19 -2.81 10.46 1.20
N TRP A 20 -1.58 9.97 1.30
CA TRP A 20 -1.28 8.88 2.23
C TRP A 20 -1.38 9.35 3.68
N ASN A 21 -1.69 8.44 4.59
CA ASN A 21 -1.51 8.66 6.01
C ASN A 21 -0.55 7.61 6.57
N GLN A 22 0.00 7.84 7.78
CA GLN A 22 1.00 6.94 8.35
C GLN A 22 0.49 5.49 8.48
N THR A 23 -0.80 5.30 8.74
CA THR A 23 -1.41 3.97 8.88
C THR A 23 -1.53 3.24 7.54
N SER A 24 -2.00 3.92 6.48
CA SER A 24 -2.09 3.32 5.14
C SER A 24 -0.70 3.08 4.54
N LEU A 25 0.23 4.01 4.75
CA LEU A 25 1.62 3.89 4.32
C LEU A 25 2.34 2.74 5.02
N SER A 26 2.24 2.63 6.35
CA SER A 26 2.93 1.56 7.08
C SER A 26 2.42 0.17 6.66
N ARG A 27 1.12 0.02 6.44
CA ARG A 27 0.51 -1.22 5.94
C ARG A 27 1.00 -1.59 4.55
N ALA A 28 1.07 -0.62 3.63
CA ALA A 28 1.54 -0.85 2.27
C ALA A 28 3.02 -1.26 2.22
N ILE A 29 3.84 -0.62 3.05
CA ILE A 29 5.28 -0.91 3.18
C ILE A 29 5.51 -2.26 3.88
N GLY A 30 4.61 -2.67 4.79
CA GLY A 30 4.77 -3.88 5.60
C GLY A 30 5.50 -3.63 6.93
N VAL A 31 5.38 -2.42 7.49
CA VAL A 31 5.99 -2.03 8.77
C VAL A 31 4.93 -1.56 9.77
N SER A 32 5.33 -1.46 11.04
CA SER A 32 4.50 -0.85 12.08
C SER A 32 4.37 0.66 11.88
N GLN A 33 3.24 1.26 12.24
CA GLN A 33 3.07 2.72 12.21
C GLN A 33 4.16 3.46 13.03
N PRO A 34 4.57 2.99 14.23
CA PRO A 34 5.70 3.60 14.95
C PRO A 34 7.03 3.59 14.18
N THR A 35 7.23 2.66 13.25
CA THR A 35 8.43 2.64 12.40
C THR A 35 8.45 3.87 11.48
N ILE A 36 7.31 4.22 10.87
CA ILE A 36 7.18 5.43 10.05
C ILE A 36 7.42 6.68 10.91
N GLY A 37 6.85 6.73 12.11
CA GLY A 37 7.07 7.84 13.04
C GLY A 37 8.54 8.01 13.45
N ARG A 38 9.30 6.91 13.59
CA ARG A 38 10.75 7.00 13.85
C ARG A 38 11.51 7.55 12.65
N TRP A 39 11.20 7.10 11.43
CA TRP A 39 11.82 7.61 10.22
C TRP A 39 11.60 9.11 10.05
N LEU A 40 10.36 9.57 10.25
CA LEU A 40 10.03 11.01 10.24
C LEU A 40 10.74 11.80 11.33
N ALA A 41 10.97 11.19 12.51
CA ALA A 41 11.68 11.81 13.61
C ALA A 41 13.22 11.80 13.44
N GLY A 42 13.74 11.43 12.26
CA GLY A 42 15.18 11.35 12.02
C GLY A 42 15.85 10.13 12.65
N LYS A 43 15.07 9.12 13.08
CA LYS A 43 15.56 7.96 13.82
C LYS A 43 15.54 6.71 12.94
N ASN A 44 16.71 6.08 12.82
CA ASN A 44 16.95 4.80 12.17
C ASN A 44 16.54 4.74 10.69
N LEU A 45 17.51 4.90 9.79
CA LEU A 45 17.31 4.61 8.38
C LEU A 45 17.02 3.09 8.18
N PRO A 46 16.07 2.70 7.31
CA PRO A 46 15.97 1.31 6.90
C PRO A 46 17.24 0.86 6.18
N GLU A 47 17.77 -0.29 6.56
CA GLU A 47 18.95 -0.90 5.92
C GLU A 47 18.66 -1.22 4.44
N PRO A 48 19.54 -0.87 3.48
CA PRO A 48 19.29 -1.01 2.03
C PRO A 48 18.86 -2.41 1.56
N ASN A 49 19.31 -3.47 2.26
CA ASN A 49 18.98 -4.84 1.91
C ASN A 49 17.77 -5.42 2.68
N SER A 50 17.20 -4.65 3.61
CA SER A 50 16.09 -5.09 4.45
C SER A 50 14.77 -5.18 3.69
N ASN A 51 13.86 -6.01 4.21
CA ASN A 51 12.49 -6.06 3.71
C ASN A 51 11.76 -4.72 3.87
N ASN A 52 12.10 -3.94 4.89
CA ASN A 52 11.52 -2.62 5.12
C ASN A 52 11.91 -1.66 3.99
N PHE A 53 13.18 -1.69 3.56
CA PHE A 53 13.67 -0.84 2.48
C PHE A 53 13.07 -1.23 1.13
N LYS A 54 13.00 -2.54 0.83
CA LYS A 54 12.33 -3.06 -0.36
C LYS A 54 10.83 -2.72 -0.38
N GLY A 55 10.18 -2.84 0.78
CA GLY A 55 8.78 -2.46 0.97
C GLY A 55 8.55 -0.98 0.72
N LEU A 56 9.42 -0.12 1.28
CA LEU A 56 9.39 1.32 1.08
C LEU A 56 9.49 1.64 -0.41
N ALA A 57 10.56 1.17 -1.06
CA ALA A 57 10.80 1.42 -2.47
C ALA A 57 9.61 1.03 -3.35
N ARG A 58 9.08 -0.19 -3.16
CA ARG A 58 7.94 -0.70 -3.93
C ARG A 58 6.68 0.13 -3.71
N THR A 59 6.43 0.61 -2.49
CA THR A 59 5.24 1.42 -2.18
C THR A 59 5.37 2.84 -2.72
N THR A 60 6.57 3.42 -2.72
CA THR A 60 6.83 4.77 -3.23
C THR A 60 7.08 4.82 -4.73
N GLY A 61 7.04 3.68 -5.41
CA GLY A 61 7.03 3.58 -6.87
C GLY A 61 8.39 3.39 -7.53
N GLY A 62 9.39 2.88 -6.79
CA GLY A 62 10.72 2.56 -7.32
C GLY A 62 11.24 1.17 -6.93
N THR A 63 12.50 0.93 -7.27
CA THR A 63 13.25 -0.27 -6.84
C THR A 63 14.12 0.07 -5.64
N ALA A 64 14.67 -0.95 -4.97
CA ALA A 64 15.65 -0.71 -3.91
C ALA A 64 16.88 0.06 -4.46
N GLU A 65 17.28 -0.23 -5.70
CA GLU A 65 18.39 0.46 -6.34
C GLU A 65 18.07 1.94 -6.58
N SER A 66 16.91 2.26 -7.17
CA SER A 66 16.55 3.67 -7.40
C SER A 66 16.30 4.45 -6.10
N LEU A 67 15.77 3.79 -5.06
CA LEU A 67 15.65 4.40 -3.74
C LEU A 67 17.01 4.72 -3.14
N LEU A 68 17.99 3.81 -3.29
CA LEU A 68 19.34 4.05 -2.79
C LEU A 68 20.00 5.23 -3.51
N LEU A 69 19.89 5.31 -4.84
CA LEU A 69 20.38 6.45 -5.63
C LEU A 69 19.75 7.77 -5.17
N TYR A 70 18.44 7.78 -4.90
CA TYR A 70 17.74 8.96 -4.39
C TYR A 70 18.24 9.40 -3.01
N LEU A 71 18.38 8.45 -2.08
CA LEU A 71 18.87 8.71 -0.73
C LEU A 71 20.35 9.15 -0.73
N ASP A 72 21.13 8.70 -1.70
CA ASP A 72 22.53 9.08 -1.93
C ASP A 72 22.68 10.41 -2.66
N SER A 73 21.56 11.07 -3.00
CA SER A 73 21.54 12.33 -3.75
C SER A 73 22.08 12.21 -5.19
N GLU A 74 22.11 11.00 -5.74
CA GLU A 74 22.53 10.73 -7.12
C GLU A 74 21.41 11.06 -8.12
N ILE A 75 20.14 10.95 -7.69
CA ILE A 75 18.96 11.32 -8.48
C ILE A 75 18.00 12.22 -7.68
N SER A 76 17.19 13.01 -8.40
CA SER A 76 16.18 13.89 -7.80
C SER A 76 14.96 13.12 -7.26
N LEU A 77 14.14 13.76 -6.41
CA LEU A 77 12.88 13.17 -5.94
C LEU A 77 11.93 12.93 -7.12
N ASP A 78 11.83 13.88 -8.04
CA ASP A 78 10.96 13.77 -9.23
C ASP A 78 11.38 12.61 -10.13
N GLU A 79 12.69 12.43 -10.34
CA GLU A 79 13.25 11.32 -11.10
C GLU A 79 12.96 9.98 -10.43
N TYR A 80 13.14 9.89 -9.10
CA TYR A 80 12.80 8.71 -8.33
C TYR A 80 11.31 8.35 -8.44
N LEU A 81 10.42 9.32 -8.23
CA LEU A 81 8.97 9.15 -8.29
C LEU A 81 8.43 8.90 -9.70
N SER A 82 9.22 9.20 -10.74
CA SER A 82 8.85 8.98 -12.14
C SER A 82 9.28 7.61 -12.67
N SER A 83 9.98 6.78 -11.87
CA SER A 83 10.37 5.45 -12.32
C SER A 83 9.13 4.58 -12.61
N ASP A 84 9.18 3.81 -13.70
CA ASP A 84 8.05 3.13 -14.39
C ASP A 84 7.27 2.06 -13.57
N THR A 85 7.42 2.01 -12.25
CA THR A 85 6.77 1.01 -11.38
C THR A 85 5.60 1.55 -10.55
N LYS A 86 5.05 2.72 -10.90
CA LYS A 86 3.97 3.39 -10.15
C LYS A 86 2.72 2.51 -9.97
N TYR A 87 2.45 2.11 -8.72
CA TYR A 87 1.06 2.07 -8.25
C TYR A 87 0.57 3.52 -8.19
N SER A 88 0.10 4.02 -9.33
CA SER A 88 -0.18 5.44 -9.60
C SER A 88 -1.29 6.05 -8.73
N ARG A 89 -2.04 5.24 -7.98
CA ARG A 89 -3.21 5.69 -7.22
C ARG A 89 -3.05 5.41 -5.73
N THR A 90 -3.22 6.43 -4.89
CA THR A 90 -3.30 6.28 -3.43
C THR A 90 -4.56 5.49 -3.04
N PRO A 91 -4.63 4.86 -1.85
CA PRO A 91 -5.86 4.20 -1.39
C PRO A 91 -7.08 5.12 -1.41
N GLU A 92 -6.88 6.40 -1.09
CA GLU A 92 -7.90 7.45 -1.12
C GLU A 92 -8.32 7.79 -2.56
N GLN A 93 -7.37 7.87 -3.51
CA GLN A 93 -7.66 8.04 -4.93
C GLN A 93 -8.36 6.81 -5.52
N ILE A 94 -7.91 5.60 -5.18
CA ILE A 94 -8.56 4.34 -5.54
C ILE A 94 -9.99 4.35 -5.00
N LYS A 95 -10.19 4.74 -3.74
CA LYS A 95 -11.52 4.83 -3.14
C LYS A 95 -12.39 5.85 -3.89
N ALA A 96 -11.86 7.03 -4.21
CA ALA A 96 -12.58 8.05 -4.96
C ALA A 96 -12.94 7.58 -6.38
N ASP A 97 -12.04 6.86 -7.04
CA ASP A 97 -12.28 6.28 -8.36
C ASP A 97 -13.33 5.17 -8.30
N ILE A 98 -13.25 4.26 -7.32
CA ILE A 98 -14.25 3.20 -7.10
C ILE A 98 -15.64 3.80 -6.85
N LEU A 99 -15.73 4.89 -6.08
CA LEU A 99 -17.01 5.56 -5.80
C LEU A 99 -17.65 6.22 -7.03
N ARG A 100 -16.90 6.39 -8.13
CA ARG A 100 -17.42 6.91 -9.42
C ARG A 100 -17.85 5.81 -10.39
N LEU A 101 -17.49 4.57 -10.12
CA LEU A 101 -17.83 3.44 -10.98
C LEU A 101 -19.26 2.97 -10.69
N ASP A 102 -19.93 2.43 -11.71
CA ASP A 102 -21.24 1.78 -11.52
C ASP A 102 -21.05 0.56 -10.59
N PRO A 103 -21.77 0.50 -9.44
CA PRO A 103 -21.67 -0.62 -8.52
C PRO A 103 -21.94 -1.99 -9.16
N THR A 104 -22.74 -2.02 -10.22
CA THR A 104 -23.10 -3.23 -10.97
C THR A 104 -21.94 -3.74 -11.82
N GLU A 105 -21.24 -2.83 -12.49
CA GLU A 105 -20.05 -3.17 -13.29
C GLU A 105 -18.89 -3.61 -12.39
N ILE A 106 -18.71 -2.95 -11.24
CA ILE A 106 -17.73 -3.36 -10.22
C ILE A 106 -18.04 -4.78 -9.73
N ALA A 107 -19.30 -5.06 -9.39
CA ALA A 107 -19.71 -6.38 -8.92
C ALA A 107 -19.44 -7.47 -9.97
N ALA A 108 -19.69 -7.18 -11.25
CA ALA A 108 -19.40 -8.11 -12.34
C ALA A 108 -17.90 -8.42 -12.47
N VAL A 109 -17.04 -7.39 -12.43
CA VAL A 109 -15.58 -7.56 -12.51
C VAL A 109 -15.02 -8.31 -11.29
N ILE A 110 -15.52 -8.01 -10.09
CA ILE A 110 -15.12 -8.73 -8.87
C ILE A 110 -15.57 -10.19 -8.93
N ALA A 111 -16.82 -10.45 -9.31
CA ALA A 111 -17.34 -11.82 -9.43
C ALA A 111 -16.54 -12.63 -10.46
N PHE A 112 -16.26 -12.05 -11.63
CA PHE A 112 -15.42 -12.68 -12.64
C PHE A 112 -13.99 -12.94 -12.12
N SER A 113 -13.38 -11.96 -11.47
CA SER A 113 -12.03 -12.11 -10.89
C SER A 113 -12.00 -13.19 -9.81
N ALA A 114 -13.02 -13.24 -8.95
CA ALA A 114 -13.17 -14.27 -7.93
C ALA A 114 -13.33 -15.66 -8.55
N GLU A 115 -14.09 -15.79 -9.63
CA GLU A 115 -14.25 -17.05 -10.37
C GLU A 115 -12.94 -17.50 -11.03
N VAL A 116 -12.23 -16.59 -11.69
CA VAL A 116 -10.91 -16.86 -12.29
C VAL A 116 -9.92 -17.33 -11.23
N LEU A 117 -9.89 -16.68 -10.06
CA LEU A 117 -9.03 -17.06 -8.95
C LEU A 117 -9.45 -18.39 -8.33
N ALA A 118 -10.75 -18.61 -8.11
CA ALA A 118 -11.28 -19.86 -7.59
C ALA A 118 -10.86 -21.04 -8.47
N LYS A 119 -10.99 -20.89 -9.79
CA LYS A 119 -10.56 -21.88 -10.78
C LYS A 119 -9.06 -22.11 -10.77
N LYS A 120 -8.26 -21.03 -10.66
CA LYS A 120 -6.79 -21.11 -10.62
C LYS A 120 -6.27 -21.83 -9.38
N PHE A 121 -6.93 -21.64 -8.24
CA PHE A 121 -6.52 -22.19 -6.95
C PHE A 121 -7.38 -23.38 -6.49
N GLN A 122 -8.23 -23.93 -7.36
CA GLN A 122 -9.10 -25.09 -7.12
C GLN A 122 -10.01 -24.93 -5.89
N TYR A 123 -10.48 -23.71 -5.65
CA TYR A 123 -11.57 -23.50 -4.70
C TYR A 123 -12.88 -24.02 -5.34
N PRO A 124 -13.67 -24.87 -4.66
CA PRO A 124 -14.96 -25.31 -5.18
C PRO A 124 -15.89 -24.10 -5.32
N SER A 125 -16.40 -23.88 -6.54
CA SER A 125 -17.27 -22.76 -6.86
C SER A 125 -18.62 -22.86 -6.13
N THR A 126 -18.92 -21.78 -5.41
CA THR A 126 -20.24 -21.25 -5.03
C THR A 126 -21.19 -22.15 -4.22
N GLU A 127 -21.10 -22.05 -2.90
CA GLU A 127 -22.25 -21.76 -2.02
C GLU A 127 -21.73 -21.12 -0.73
N THR A 128 -22.47 -20.16 -0.17
CA THR A 128 -22.22 -19.47 1.12
C THR A 128 -21.44 -18.15 1.09
N VAL A 129 -22.00 -17.09 0.50
CA VAL A 129 -21.73 -15.72 0.98
C VAL A 129 -23.03 -14.92 1.28
N SER A 130 -24.22 -15.48 1.00
CA SER A 130 -25.49 -14.74 1.21
C SER A 130 -26.16 -14.96 2.57
N GLN A 131 -25.53 -15.56 3.59
CA GLN A 131 -26.22 -15.86 4.86
C GLN A 131 -25.65 -15.23 6.15
N ASN A 132 -24.57 -14.46 6.13
CA ASN A 132 -24.00 -13.91 7.37
C ASN A 132 -24.34 -12.43 7.66
N LEU A 133 -25.54 -11.97 7.29
CA LEU A 133 -26.01 -10.63 7.69
C LEU A 133 -27.29 -10.61 8.51
N HIS A 134 -27.97 -11.74 8.75
CA HIS A 134 -29.14 -11.81 9.63
C HIS A 134 -29.09 -13.06 10.52
N SER A 135 -28.32 -13.02 11.61
CA SER A 135 -28.69 -13.68 12.87
C SER A 135 -27.72 -13.28 13.98
N THR A 136 -27.86 -12.06 14.48
CA THR A 136 -27.47 -11.77 15.87
C THR A 136 -28.74 -11.80 16.70
N ASP A 137 -29.26 -12.99 16.97
CA ASP A 137 -30.23 -13.16 18.04
C ASP A 137 -29.97 -14.44 18.83
N ASN A 138 -29.43 -14.22 20.03
CA ASN A 138 -29.63 -14.97 21.26
C ASN A 138 -29.48 -16.51 21.26
N LYS A 139 -28.48 -17.01 22.01
CA LYS A 139 -28.71 -17.52 23.38
C LYS A 139 -27.40 -17.91 24.09
N VAL A 140 -27.23 -17.36 25.29
CA VAL A 140 -26.28 -17.81 26.31
C VAL A 140 -26.84 -19.07 26.97
N PRO A 141 -26.06 -20.16 27.14
CA PRO A 141 -26.50 -21.32 27.89
C PRO A 141 -26.23 -21.12 29.40
N ALA A 142 -27.19 -21.55 30.22
CA ALA A 142 -27.05 -21.79 31.65
C ALA A 142 -26.56 -23.23 31.88
#